data_AF-A0A7S2XGV6-F1
#
_entry.id   AF-A0A7S2XGV6-F1
#
_cell.length_a   1.000
_cell.length_b   1.000
_cell.length_c   1.000
_cell.angle_alpha   90.00
_cell.angle_beta   90.00
_cell.angle_gamma   90.00
#
_symmetry.space_group_name_H-M   'P 1'
#
loop_
_entity.id
_entity.type
_entity.pdbx_description
1 polymer ?
#
loop_
_entity_poly.entity_id
_entity_poly.type
_entity_poly.pdbx_seq_one_letter_code
_entity_poly.pdbx_strand_id
1 'polypeptide(L)'
;CAIACPPAWTAWTLDRLMAGRMITGRGGGTEQEQHQEEEELAKAVSDIVDAEIKLWNNRPPGDNPVALVEGQLYLGSVLAARNPKKLKAAKISHVLNTMGPQSGTSVQFYQKKLQASFQGYHVFAAEDAEMYDIVDRHWEEACEFLRQSYEVKGTVLVHCQGGVNRSATICAAWLMHHHGMDLLSAVKLVVSKRALSLRNKGFQRQLVKLWLRMRGTIKSAKRAGTRAEMDSAGRDDSRDDTKGSPKESTTAAGSAAAPPAARLENFYMDNVQLEKDAKAMTKTKDPAAPRTEFRAVGEEKYHVEVRGSMAS
;
A
#
# COMPACT_ATOMS: atom_id res chain seq x y z
N CYS A 1 -5.14 4.61 33.90
CA CYS A 1 -5.83 5.90 34.04
C CYS A 1 -5.37 6.87 32.96
N ALA A 2 -6.34 7.50 32.30
CA ALA A 2 -6.24 8.64 31.38
C ALA A 2 -5.56 8.43 30.01
N ILE A 3 -6.33 7.92 29.04
CA ILE A 3 -6.15 8.26 27.63
C ILE A 3 -6.67 9.70 27.49
N ALA A 4 -5.77 10.64 27.22
CA ALA A 4 -6.11 12.04 27.00
C ALA A 4 -6.86 12.18 25.66
N CYS A 5 -8.07 12.73 25.75
CA CYS A 5 -8.92 13.11 24.63
C CYS A 5 -8.25 14.27 23.84
N PRO A 6 -8.23 14.25 22.49
CA PRO A 6 -7.74 15.40 21.74
C PRO A 6 -8.71 16.60 21.82
N PRO A 7 -8.20 17.85 21.72
CA PRO A 7 -8.95 19.07 22.05
C PRO A 7 -10.13 19.35 21.10
N ALA A 8 -11.20 19.89 21.70
CA ALA A 8 -12.55 20.09 21.17
C ALA A 8 -12.70 21.15 20.04
N TRP A 9 -11.67 21.38 19.23
CA TRP A 9 -11.70 22.41 18.16
C TRP A 9 -11.76 21.81 16.74
N THR A 10 -11.73 20.48 16.60
CA THR A 10 -11.91 19.79 15.32
C THR A 10 -13.37 19.74 14.85
N ALA A 11 -14.32 20.20 15.67
CA ALA A 11 -15.75 20.03 15.45
C ALA A 11 -16.41 21.13 14.58
N TRP A 12 -15.71 22.21 14.22
CA TRP A 12 -16.39 23.42 13.70
C TRP A 12 -16.37 23.66 12.18
N THR A 13 -15.74 22.81 11.38
CA THR A 13 -15.72 22.97 9.91
C THR A 13 -16.39 21.84 9.13
N LEU A 14 -16.76 20.72 9.75
CA LEU A 14 -17.39 19.59 9.05
C LEU A 14 -18.93 19.56 9.14
N ASP A 15 -19.50 20.15 10.19
CA ASP A 15 -20.96 20.10 10.40
C ASP A 15 -21.72 20.87 9.32
N ARG A 16 -21.11 21.90 8.71
CA ARG A 16 -21.74 22.65 7.61
C ARG A 16 -21.72 21.93 6.26
N LEU A 17 -20.86 20.93 6.07
CA LEU A 17 -20.86 20.09 4.88
C LEU A 17 -21.73 18.84 5.06
N MET A 18 -21.86 18.35 6.30
CA MET A 18 -22.59 17.12 6.63
C MET A 18 -24.05 17.33 7.08
N ALA A 19 -24.42 18.53 7.57
CA ALA A 19 -25.80 18.81 8.03
C ALA A 19 -26.83 18.96 6.88
N GLY A 20 -26.41 18.88 5.61
CA GLY A 20 -27.30 19.02 4.46
C GLY A 20 -28.00 17.73 4.00
N ARG A 21 -27.56 16.54 4.43
CA ARG A 21 -28.12 15.26 3.93
C ARG A 21 -28.10 14.19 5.01
N MET A 22 -29.07 14.28 5.93
CA MET A 22 -29.63 13.07 6.55
C MET A 22 -30.39 12.32 5.44
N ILE A 23 -29.68 11.51 4.65
CA ILE A 23 -30.31 10.59 3.70
C ILE A 23 -30.47 9.25 4.40
N THR A 24 -31.71 9.01 4.79
CA THR A 24 -32.30 7.71 5.08
C THR A 24 -31.84 6.68 4.05
N GLY A 25 -31.45 5.49 4.51
CA GLY A 25 -31.00 4.40 3.65
C GLY A 25 -31.95 4.13 2.48
N ARG A 26 -31.51 4.48 1.27
CA ARG A 26 -32.03 3.94 0.01
C ARG A 26 -30.88 3.99 -1.00
N GLY A 27 -30.47 2.80 -1.47
CA GLY A 27 -29.29 2.64 -2.30
C GLY A 27 -29.39 3.30 -3.68
N GLY A 28 -28.22 3.69 -4.19
CA GLY A 28 -27.97 3.99 -5.59
C GLY A 28 -28.28 5.42 -6.00
N GLY A 29 -27.38 6.36 -5.69
CA GLY A 29 -27.28 7.59 -6.49
C GLY A 29 -26.97 7.23 -7.94
N THR A 30 -27.42 8.07 -8.87
CA THR A 30 -27.19 7.89 -10.31
C THR A 30 -25.68 7.80 -10.62
N GLU A 31 -25.29 7.17 -11.73
CA GLU A 31 -23.87 7.08 -12.14
C GLU A 31 -23.20 8.47 -12.21
N GLN A 32 -23.98 9.50 -12.59
CA GLN A 32 -23.54 10.90 -12.60
C GLN A 32 -23.28 11.45 -11.20
N GLU A 33 -24.13 11.16 -10.22
CA GLU A 33 -23.93 11.59 -8.82
C GLU A 33 -22.71 10.90 -8.19
N GLN A 34 -22.47 9.62 -8.50
CA GLN A 34 -21.29 8.89 -8.01
C GLN A 34 -20.00 9.44 -8.60
N HIS A 35 -20.00 9.75 -9.91
CA HIS A 35 -18.86 10.37 -10.58
C HIS A 35 -18.57 11.77 -10.00
N GLN A 36 -19.62 12.56 -9.75
CA GLN A 36 -19.49 13.89 -9.14
C GLN A 36 -18.90 13.80 -7.72
N GLU A 37 -19.37 12.88 -6.88
CA GLU A 37 -18.81 12.66 -5.54
C GLU A 37 -17.33 12.25 -5.62
N GLU A 38 -16.97 11.35 -6.53
CA GLU A 38 -15.57 10.93 -6.73
C GLU A 38 -14.69 12.13 -7.12
N GLU A 39 -15.15 12.98 -8.03
CA GLU A 39 -14.39 14.14 -8.50
C GLU A 39 -14.23 15.21 -7.41
N GLU A 40 -15.28 15.49 -6.63
CA GLU A 40 -15.23 16.41 -5.49
C GLU A 40 -14.26 15.93 -4.41
N LEU A 41 -14.27 14.63 -4.09
CA LEU A 41 -13.33 14.04 -3.15
C LEU A 41 -11.90 14.06 -3.69
N ALA A 42 -11.70 13.75 -4.98
CA ALA A 42 -10.38 13.81 -5.59
C ALA A 42 -9.80 15.23 -5.55
N LYS A 43 -10.65 16.24 -5.75
CA LYS A 43 -10.27 17.65 -5.59
C LYS A 43 -9.92 17.97 -4.14
N ALA A 44 -10.74 17.56 -3.17
CA ALA A 44 -10.46 17.79 -1.75
C ALA A 44 -9.15 17.14 -1.28
N VAL A 45 -8.87 15.91 -1.73
CA VAL A 45 -7.60 15.22 -1.49
C VAL A 45 -6.43 16.01 -2.09
N SER A 46 -6.56 16.46 -3.34
CA SER A 46 -5.57 17.30 -3.99
C SER A 46 -5.28 18.58 -3.21
N ASP A 47 -6.31 19.29 -2.77
CA ASP A 47 -6.20 20.55 -2.04
C ASP A 47 -5.46 20.35 -0.70
N ILE A 48 -5.75 19.26 0.03
CA ILE A 48 -5.04 18.92 1.28
C ILE A 48 -3.57 18.63 1.02
N VAL A 49 -3.27 17.81 0.01
CA VAL A 49 -1.89 17.47 -0.34
C VAL A 49 -1.10 18.75 -0.68
N ASP A 50 -1.67 19.61 -1.51
CA ASP A 50 -1.01 20.85 -1.93
C ASP A 50 -0.86 21.85 -0.77
N ALA A 51 -1.84 21.91 0.15
CA ALA A 51 -1.75 22.74 1.36
C ALA A 51 -0.65 22.26 2.32
N GLU A 52 -0.61 20.97 2.64
CA GLU A 52 0.41 20.39 3.54
C GLU A 52 1.82 20.54 2.94
N ILE A 53 1.97 20.38 1.62
CA ILE A 53 3.27 20.55 0.97
C ILE A 53 3.79 22.00 1.04
N LYS A 54 2.88 22.98 0.98
CA LYS A 54 3.23 24.38 1.22
C LYS A 54 3.74 24.57 2.66
N LEU A 55 3.14 23.91 3.66
CA LEU A 55 3.62 23.96 5.05
C LEU A 55 5.03 23.37 5.21
N TRP A 56 5.38 22.38 4.39
CA TRP A 56 6.74 21.85 4.33
C TRP A 56 7.76 22.80 3.68
N ASN A 57 7.34 23.95 3.13
CA ASN A 57 8.15 24.85 2.32
C ASN A 57 8.86 24.12 1.17
N ASN A 58 8.20 23.12 0.56
CA ASN A 58 8.77 22.25 -0.48
C ASN A 58 10.09 21.56 -0.07
N ARG A 59 10.35 21.37 1.23
CA ARG A 59 11.54 20.61 1.67
C ARG A 59 11.46 19.17 1.19
N PRO A 60 12.58 18.57 0.77
CA PRO A 60 12.61 17.17 0.39
C PRO A 60 12.33 16.27 1.60
N PRO A 61 11.77 15.07 1.40
CA PRO A 61 11.56 14.14 2.49
C PRO A 61 12.88 13.70 3.09
N GLY A 62 12.95 13.66 4.43
CA GLY A 62 14.12 13.14 5.12
C GLY A 62 14.34 11.64 4.94
N ASP A 63 15.56 11.21 5.22
CA ASP A 63 15.99 9.80 5.10
C ASP A 63 15.52 8.90 6.25
N ASN A 64 14.95 9.46 7.31
CA ASN A 64 14.47 8.66 8.43
C ASN A 64 13.09 8.07 8.12
N PRO A 65 12.83 6.80 8.52
CA PRO A 65 11.48 6.30 8.51
C PRO A 65 10.65 7.13 9.49
N VAL A 66 9.41 7.47 9.12
CA VAL A 66 8.51 8.27 9.96
C VAL A 66 7.41 7.37 10.50
N ALA A 67 7.09 7.50 11.78
CA ALA A 67 5.96 6.82 12.38
C ALA A 67 4.65 7.50 11.94
N LEU A 68 3.77 6.71 11.32
CA LEU A 68 2.38 7.09 11.10
C LEU A 68 1.52 6.63 12.29
N VAL A 69 1.85 5.44 12.81
CA VAL A 69 1.32 4.90 14.07
C VAL A 69 2.50 4.41 14.89
N GLU A 70 2.73 5.03 16.04
CA GLU A 70 3.93 4.78 16.84
C GLU A 70 4.05 3.31 17.23
N GLY A 71 5.23 2.72 17.00
CA GLY A 71 5.51 1.32 17.27
C GLY A 71 4.82 0.30 16.34
N GLN A 72 4.04 0.73 15.35
CA GLN A 72 3.29 -0.19 14.47
C GLN A 72 3.53 0.07 12.99
N LEU A 73 3.32 1.30 12.49
CA LEU A 73 3.40 1.62 11.06
C LEU A 73 4.39 2.75 10.77
N TYR A 74 5.41 2.42 9.99
CA TYR A 74 6.41 3.36 9.52
C TYR A 74 6.38 3.50 8.00
N LEU A 75 6.58 4.72 7.52
CA LEU A 75 6.73 5.06 6.10
C LEU A 75 8.17 5.53 5.83
N GLY A 76 8.81 5.01 4.78
CA GLY A 76 10.21 5.36 4.49
C GLY A 76 10.63 5.22 3.03
N SER A 77 11.85 5.70 2.76
CA SER A 77 12.55 5.54 1.48
C SER A 77 13.37 4.25 1.43
N VAL A 78 13.90 3.92 0.26
CA VAL A 78 14.85 2.82 0.10
C VAL A 78 16.13 3.04 0.92
N LEU A 79 16.52 4.30 1.16
CA LEU A 79 17.67 4.64 2.00
C LEU A 79 17.41 4.30 3.46
N ALA A 80 16.19 4.56 3.96
CA ALA A 80 15.77 4.13 5.29
C ALA A 80 15.76 2.59 5.40
N ALA A 81 15.19 1.91 4.39
CA ALA A 81 15.08 0.46 4.33
C ALA A 81 16.44 -0.25 4.24
N ARG A 82 17.45 0.39 3.66
CA ARG A 82 18.82 -0.16 3.58
C ARG A 82 19.68 0.16 4.81
N ASN A 83 19.18 0.91 5.79
CA ASN A 83 19.97 1.35 6.94
C ASN A 83 19.61 0.57 8.24
N PRO A 84 20.43 -0.41 8.65
CA PRO A 84 20.13 -1.24 9.82
C PRO A 84 20.04 -0.46 11.13
N LYS A 85 20.77 0.65 11.27
CA LYS A 85 20.74 1.47 12.49
C LYS A 85 19.37 2.11 12.66
N LYS A 86 18.81 2.67 11.59
CA LYS A 86 17.47 3.29 11.59
C LYS A 86 16.38 2.25 11.84
N LEU A 87 16.48 1.09 11.20
CA LEU A 87 15.53 0.00 11.38
C LEU A 87 15.53 -0.54 12.81
N LYS A 88 16.71 -0.74 13.41
CA LYS A 88 16.83 -1.17 14.82
C LYS A 88 16.31 -0.11 15.79
N ALA A 89 16.60 1.16 15.54
CA ALA A 89 16.10 2.27 16.36
C ALA A 89 14.56 2.34 16.35
N ALA A 90 13.94 2.14 15.19
CA ALA A 90 12.49 2.07 15.04
C ALA A 90 11.89 0.68 15.35
N LYS A 91 12.71 -0.29 15.81
CA LYS A 91 12.31 -1.66 16.14
C LYS A 91 11.56 -2.39 15.02
N ILE A 92 11.91 -2.10 13.77
CA ILE A 92 11.27 -2.69 12.60
C ILE A 92 11.47 -4.21 12.60
N SER A 93 10.35 -4.95 12.55
CA SER A 93 10.32 -6.41 12.43
C SER A 93 9.77 -6.89 11.10
N HIS A 94 8.95 -6.08 10.42
CA HIS A 94 8.35 -6.40 9.14
C HIS A 94 8.70 -5.33 8.09
N VAL A 95 8.88 -5.73 6.84
CA VAL A 95 9.14 -4.79 5.74
C VAL A 95 8.27 -5.11 4.54
N LEU A 96 7.48 -4.13 4.10
CA LEU A 96 6.72 -4.14 2.87
C LEU A 96 7.40 -3.25 1.82
N ASN A 97 7.97 -3.88 0.79
CA ASN A 97 8.64 -3.22 -0.32
C ASN A 97 7.68 -3.08 -1.51
N THR A 98 7.29 -1.85 -1.81
CA THR A 98 6.33 -1.54 -2.89
C THR A 98 7.00 -1.20 -4.24
N MET A 99 8.33 -1.21 -4.30
CA MET A 99 9.08 -0.84 -5.51
C MET A 99 9.78 -2.02 -6.17
N GLY A 100 9.52 -3.25 -5.74
CA GLY A 100 10.11 -4.45 -6.33
C GLY A 100 11.57 -4.75 -5.94
N PRO A 101 12.14 -5.84 -6.46
CA PRO A 101 13.48 -6.35 -6.10
C PRO A 101 14.65 -5.40 -6.42
N GLN A 102 14.46 -4.44 -7.33
CA GLN A 102 15.45 -3.40 -7.67
C GLN A 102 15.77 -2.47 -6.48
N SER A 103 14.97 -2.53 -5.41
CA SER A 103 15.30 -1.90 -4.12
C SER A 103 16.58 -2.46 -3.48
N GLY A 104 17.10 -3.59 -3.94
CA GLY A 104 18.26 -4.26 -3.34
C GLY A 104 18.03 -4.73 -1.90
N THR A 105 16.78 -4.82 -1.47
CA THR A 105 16.37 -5.42 -0.19
C THR A 105 15.78 -6.80 -0.46
N SER A 106 16.02 -7.74 0.45
CA SER A 106 15.52 -9.11 0.38
C SER A 106 15.37 -9.69 1.78
N VAL A 107 14.76 -10.86 1.88
CA VAL A 107 14.70 -11.59 3.16
C VAL A 107 16.10 -11.83 3.72
N GLN A 108 17.05 -12.29 2.90
CA GLN A 108 18.42 -12.57 3.35
C GLN A 108 19.15 -11.29 3.77
N PHE A 109 18.89 -10.17 3.09
CA PHE A 109 19.42 -8.87 3.50
C PHE A 109 18.98 -8.53 4.93
N TYR A 110 17.70 -8.65 5.24
CA TYR A 110 17.17 -8.31 6.56
C TYR A 110 17.53 -9.33 7.63
N GLN A 111 17.47 -10.64 7.35
CA GLN A 111 17.91 -11.69 8.28
C GLN A 111 19.36 -11.46 8.72
N LYS A 112 20.26 -11.11 7.78
CA LYS A 112 21.67 -10.83 8.11
C LYS A 112 21.84 -9.56 8.97
N LYS A 113 21.05 -8.52 8.72
CA LYS A 113 21.23 -7.18 9.34
C LYS A 113 20.45 -7.00 10.64
N LEU A 114 19.27 -7.58 10.75
CA LEU A 114 18.32 -7.46 11.85
C LEU A 114 18.22 -8.74 12.71
N GLN A 115 18.69 -9.88 12.20
CA GLN A 115 18.75 -11.14 12.94
C GLN A 115 17.39 -11.52 13.54
N ALA A 116 17.34 -11.93 14.81
CA ALA A 116 16.13 -12.38 15.49
C ALA A 116 15.01 -11.33 15.57
N SER A 117 15.31 -10.04 15.36
CA SER A 117 14.28 -8.99 15.34
C SER A 117 13.44 -9.01 14.06
N PHE A 118 13.91 -9.66 12.99
CA PHE A 118 13.21 -9.70 11.72
C PHE A 118 12.24 -10.88 11.64
N GLN A 119 11.02 -10.61 11.20
CA GLN A 119 9.92 -11.56 11.22
C GLN A 119 9.24 -11.69 9.86
N GLY A 120 9.14 -10.63 9.06
CA GLY A 120 8.42 -10.69 7.79
C GLY A 120 8.95 -9.76 6.71
N TYR A 121 8.96 -10.26 5.47
CA TYR A 121 9.18 -9.48 4.26
C TYR A 121 8.02 -9.70 3.31
N HIS A 122 7.59 -8.67 2.62
CA HIS A 122 6.78 -8.83 1.42
C HIS A 122 7.19 -7.80 0.36
N VAL A 123 7.17 -8.20 -0.91
CA VAL A 123 7.55 -7.35 -2.02
C VAL A 123 6.59 -7.51 -3.20
N PHE A 124 6.21 -6.38 -3.77
CA PHE A 124 5.59 -6.30 -5.10
C PHE A 124 6.20 -5.14 -5.88
N ALA A 125 6.09 -5.20 -7.21
CA ALA A 125 6.69 -4.24 -8.12
C ALA A 125 5.65 -3.26 -8.68
N ALA A 126 5.45 -2.14 -7.97
CA ALA A 126 4.62 -1.04 -8.47
C ALA A 126 5.45 0.03 -9.19
N GLU A 127 4.90 0.55 -10.30
CA GLU A 127 5.44 1.73 -10.97
C GLU A 127 4.91 3.00 -10.29
N ASP A 128 5.69 4.08 -10.31
CA ASP A 128 5.26 5.38 -9.80
C ASP A 128 4.75 6.26 -10.95
N ALA A 129 3.69 5.81 -11.60
CA ALA A 129 3.05 6.48 -12.72
C ALA A 129 1.57 6.70 -12.43
N GLU A 130 0.98 7.78 -12.93
CA GLU A 130 -0.43 8.11 -12.65
C GLU A 130 -1.40 7.07 -13.23
N MET A 131 -1.02 6.41 -14.31
CA MET A 131 -1.81 5.36 -14.97
C MET A 131 -1.62 3.97 -14.34
N TYR A 132 -0.78 3.83 -13.32
CA TYR A 132 -0.53 2.54 -12.69
C TYR A 132 -1.57 2.25 -11.61
N ASP A 133 -2.30 1.14 -11.73
CA ASP A 133 -3.36 0.77 -10.78
C ASP A 133 -2.82 0.08 -9.52
N ILE A 134 -2.09 0.81 -8.67
CA ILE A 134 -1.49 0.25 -7.45
C ILE A 134 -2.54 -0.35 -6.50
N VAL A 135 -3.70 0.27 -6.36
CA VAL A 135 -4.75 -0.22 -5.46
C VAL A 135 -5.35 -1.52 -6.01
N ASP A 136 -5.84 -1.53 -7.25
CA ASP A 136 -6.52 -2.71 -7.81
C ASP A 136 -5.60 -3.92 -8.01
N ARG A 137 -4.28 -3.71 -8.04
CA ARG A 137 -3.30 -4.78 -8.23
C ARG A 137 -2.72 -5.32 -6.92
N HIS A 138 -2.51 -4.46 -5.93
CA HIS A 138 -1.65 -4.79 -4.79
C HIS A 138 -2.28 -4.52 -3.42
N TRP A 139 -3.46 -3.89 -3.37
CA TRP A 139 -4.05 -3.53 -2.08
C TRP A 139 -4.38 -4.76 -1.24
N GLU A 140 -4.97 -5.80 -1.82
CA GLU A 140 -5.37 -7.01 -1.08
C GLU A 140 -4.16 -7.73 -0.47
N GLU A 141 -3.08 -7.92 -1.24
CA GLU A 141 -1.86 -8.57 -0.72
C GLU A 141 -1.13 -7.70 0.33
N ALA A 142 -1.08 -6.38 0.12
CA ALA A 142 -0.49 -5.45 1.06
C ALA A 142 -1.29 -5.42 2.38
N CYS A 143 -2.61 -5.37 2.29
CA CYS A 143 -3.52 -5.36 3.42
C CYS A 143 -3.36 -6.64 4.25
N GLU A 144 -3.28 -7.82 3.60
CA GLU A 144 -3.09 -9.08 4.30
C GLU A 144 -1.73 -9.15 5.02
N PHE A 145 -0.65 -8.70 4.38
CA PHE A 145 0.68 -8.63 5.02
C PHE A 145 0.69 -7.69 6.24
N LEU A 146 0.10 -6.51 6.11
CA LEU A 146 -0.01 -5.54 7.20
C LEU A 146 -0.84 -6.10 8.36
N ARG A 147 -1.96 -6.75 8.06
CA ARG A 147 -2.83 -7.41 9.05
C ARG A 147 -2.05 -8.47 9.84
N GLN A 148 -1.32 -9.35 9.18
CA GLN A 148 -0.49 -10.36 9.84
C GLN A 148 0.59 -9.74 10.74
N SER A 149 1.23 -8.67 10.28
CA SER A 149 2.22 -7.94 11.09
C SER A 149 1.60 -7.39 12.38
N TYR A 150 0.37 -6.85 12.30
CA TYR A 150 -0.35 -6.33 13.46
C TYR A 150 -0.78 -7.44 14.44
N GLU A 151 -1.19 -8.61 13.94
CA GLU A 151 -1.58 -9.75 14.79
C GLU A 151 -0.45 -10.22 15.72
N VAL A 152 0.79 -10.20 15.22
CA VAL A 152 1.98 -10.56 16.01
C VAL A 152 2.58 -9.37 16.75
N LYS A 153 1.89 -8.22 16.77
CA LYS A 153 2.36 -6.95 17.37
C LYS A 153 3.72 -6.51 16.81
N GLY A 154 3.93 -6.75 15.53
CA GLY A 154 5.11 -6.34 14.79
C GLY A 154 5.11 -4.85 14.48
N THR A 155 6.29 -4.32 14.19
CA THR A 155 6.46 -2.97 13.66
C THR A 155 6.84 -3.08 12.19
N VAL A 156 5.99 -2.57 11.31
CA VAL A 156 6.15 -2.65 9.85
C VAL A 156 6.67 -1.35 9.25
N LEU A 157 7.67 -1.47 8.40
CA LEU A 157 8.10 -0.42 7.48
C LEU A 157 7.51 -0.68 6.10
N VAL A 158 6.74 0.27 5.58
CA VAL A 158 6.33 0.30 4.18
C VAL A 158 7.23 1.29 3.43
N HIS A 159 7.89 0.84 2.37
CA HIS A 159 8.81 1.69 1.62
C HIS A 159 8.67 1.55 0.10
N CYS A 160 9.14 2.59 -0.59
CA CYS A 160 9.36 2.60 -2.04
C CYS A 160 10.73 3.24 -2.31
N GLN A 161 10.91 3.90 -3.47
CA GLN A 161 12.14 4.66 -3.76
C GLN A 161 12.31 5.85 -2.80
N GLY A 162 11.42 6.84 -2.91
CA GLY A 162 11.47 8.06 -2.08
C GLY A 162 10.62 7.98 -0.81
N GLY A 163 9.79 6.95 -0.66
CA GLY A 163 8.79 6.88 0.39
C GLY A 163 7.65 7.89 0.23
N VAL A 164 7.35 8.33 -1.00
CA VAL A 164 6.47 9.49 -1.25
C VAL A 164 5.12 9.12 -1.87
N ASN A 165 5.08 8.27 -2.90
CA ASN A 165 3.85 7.93 -3.60
C ASN A 165 3.42 6.50 -3.30
N ARG A 166 4.00 5.48 -3.96
CA ARG A 166 3.61 4.06 -3.84
C ARG A 166 3.39 3.59 -2.39
N SER A 167 4.40 3.72 -1.54
CA SER A 167 4.31 3.31 -0.13
C SER A 167 3.36 4.18 0.69
N ALA A 168 3.29 5.48 0.40
CA ALA A 168 2.38 6.40 1.09
C ALA A 168 0.91 6.09 0.78
N THR A 169 0.61 5.70 -0.46
CA THR A 169 -0.72 5.24 -0.90
C THR A 169 -1.15 4.01 -0.10
N ILE A 170 -0.27 3.00 0.01
CA ILE A 170 -0.56 1.80 0.80
C ILE A 170 -0.76 2.13 2.28
N CYS A 171 0.07 3.02 2.85
CA CYS A 171 -0.12 3.45 4.23
C CYS A 171 -1.45 4.19 4.44
N ALA A 172 -1.83 5.10 3.55
CA ALA A 172 -3.11 5.81 3.64
C ALA A 172 -4.29 4.85 3.54
N ALA A 173 -4.24 3.89 2.61
CA ALA A 173 -5.22 2.83 2.47
C ALA A 173 -5.35 1.98 3.74
N TRP A 174 -4.23 1.63 4.38
CA TRP A 174 -4.22 0.91 5.65
C TRP A 174 -4.80 1.70 6.81
N LEU A 175 -4.50 2.99 6.91
CA LEU A 175 -5.08 3.86 7.92
C LEU A 175 -6.61 3.95 7.78
N MET A 176 -7.12 4.00 6.54
CA MET A 176 -8.57 3.95 6.31
C MET A 176 -9.15 2.58 6.70
N HIS A 177 -8.52 1.49 6.25
CA HIS A 177 -9.05 0.14 6.44
C HIS A 177 -8.99 -0.35 7.89
N HIS A 178 -7.81 -0.27 8.52
CA HIS A 178 -7.57 -0.89 9.82
C HIS A 178 -7.87 0.05 10.99
N HIS A 179 -7.57 1.35 10.83
CA HIS A 179 -7.80 2.35 11.89
C HIS A 179 -9.14 3.08 11.73
N GLY A 180 -9.92 2.79 10.68
CA GLY A 180 -11.22 3.43 10.45
C GLY A 180 -11.12 4.93 10.18
N MET A 181 -9.95 5.43 9.78
CA MET A 181 -9.79 6.85 9.45
C MET A 181 -10.57 7.20 8.20
N ASP A 182 -11.18 8.39 8.15
CA ASP A 182 -11.72 8.92 6.90
C ASP A 182 -10.59 9.25 5.91
N LEU A 183 -10.94 9.34 4.62
CA LEU A 183 -10.01 9.60 3.52
C LEU A 183 -9.16 10.84 3.74
N LEU A 184 -9.78 11.96 4.11
CA LEU A 184 -9.09 13.25 4.21
C LEU A 184 -8.15 13.25 5.41
N SER A 185 -8.56 12.69 6.54
CA SER A 185 -7.72 12.52 7.73
C SER A 185 -6.53 11.60 7.47
N ALA A 186 -6.73 10.47 6.79
CA ALA A 186 -5.65 9.53 6.46
C ALA A 186 -4.61 10.17 5.55
N VAL A 187 -5.06 10.86 4.48
CA VAL A 187 -4.17 11.60 3.57
C VAL A 187 -3.41 12.68 4.33
N LYS A 188 -4.11 13.51 5.13
CA LYS A 188 -3.50 14.59 5.89
C LYS A 188 -2.43 14.07 6.86
N LEU A 189 -2.68 12.98 7.57
CA LEU A 189 -1.70 12.36 8.47
C LEU A 189 -0.43 11.96 7.71
N VAL A 190 -0.58 11.30 6.56
CA VAL A 190 0.57 10.85 5.76
C VAL A 190 1.41 12.03 5.27
N VAL A 191 0.78 13.06 4.70
CA VAL A 191 1.50 14.22 4.12
C VAL A 191 2.11 15.11 5.21
N SER A 192 1.42 15.31 6.34
CA SER A 192 1.95 16.07 7.48
C SER A 192 3.14 15.38 8.17
N LYS A 193 3.27 14.05 8.06
CA LYS A 193 4.40 13.29 8.60
C LYS A 193 5.56 13.13 7.63
N ARG A 194 5.31 13.21 6.32
CA ARG A 194 6.36 13.06 5.30
C ARG A 194 6.16 14.00 4.13
N ALA A 195 7.10 14.92 3.96
CA ALA A 195 7.09 15.91 2.89
C ALA A 195 6.97 15.29 1.49
N LEU A 196 6.29 16.00 0.60
CA LEU A 196 6.10 15.63 -0.82
C LEU A 196 5.38 14.29 -1.04
N SER A 197 4.71 13.75 -0.02
CA SER A 197 3.92 12.51 -0.15
C SER A 197 2.67 12.72 -1.01
N LEU A 198 2.22 11.64 -1.66
CA LEU A 198 0.97 11.54 -2.41
C LEU A 198 0.82 12.60 -3.53
N ARG A 199 1.89 12.93 -4.26
CA ARG A 199 1.82 13.87 -5.39
C ARG A 199 1.17 13.29 -6.65
N ASN A 200 1.28 11.98 -6.83
CA ASN A 200 0.72 11.26 -7.96
C ASN A 200 -0.82 11.34 -7.90
N LYS A 201 -1.44 12.08 -8.84
CA LYS A 201 -2.90 12.32 -8.84
C LYS A 201 -3.69 11.05 -9.17
N GLY A 202 -3.11 10.13 -9.94
CA GLY A 202 -3.67 8.80 -10.19
C GLY A 202 -3.86 8.01 -8.90
N PHE A 203 -2.85 8.00 -8.03
CA PHE A 203 -2.95 7.32 -6.74
C PHE A 203 -3.93 7.99 -5.77
N GLN A 204 -4.04 9.33 -5.81
CA GLN A 204 -5.05 10.04 -5.03
C GLN A 204 -6.48 9.59 -5.42
N ARG A 205 -6.77 9.50 -6.73
CA ARG A 205 -8.05 9.00 -7.23
C ARG A 205 -8.30 7.55 -6.83
N GLN A 206 -7.27 6.71 -6.86
CA GLN A 206 -7.40 5.32 -6.41
C GLN A 206 -7.71 5.21 -4.91
N LEU A 207 -7.18 6.10 -4.06
CA LEU A 207 -7.57 6.17 -2.65
C LEU A 207 -9.03 6.59 -2.46
N VAL A 208 -9.52 7.56 -3.24
CA VAL A 208 -10.94 7.95 -3.24
C VAL A 208 -11.82 6.75 -3.59
N LYS A 209 -11.52 6.07 -4.70
CA LYS A 209 -12.26 4.87 -5.12
C LYS A 209 -12.24 3.79 -4.06
N LEU A 210 -11.09 3.54 -3.44
CA LEU A 210 -10.95 2.54 -2.38
C LEU A 210 -11.83 2.90 -1.17
N TRP A 211 -11.80 4.15 -0.73
CA TRP A 211 -12.58 4.62 0.40
C TRP A 211 -14.10 4.53 0.13
N LEU A 212 -14.54 4.89 -1.07
CA LEU A 212 -15.93 4.73 -1.50
C LEU A 212 -16.35 3.24 -1.52
N ARG A 213 -15.49 2.34 -2.00
CA ARG A 213 -15.73 0.89 -1.91
C ARG A 213 -15.86 0.42 -0.45
N MET A 214 -15.00 0.90 0.45
CA MET A 214 -15.04 0.54 1.89
C MET A 214 -16.33 1.05 2.58
N ARG A 215 -16.87 2.21 2.16
CA ARG A 215 -18.14 2.75 2.65
C ARG A 215 -19.38 2.05 2.06
N GLY A 216 -19.21 1.16 1.09
CA GLY A 216 -20.30 0.52 0.37
C GLY A 216 -20.99 1.43 -0.67
N THR A 217 -20.41 2.58 -1.00
CA THR A 217 -20.95 3.49 -2.03
C THR A 217 -20.61 3.03 -3.45
N ILE A 218 -19.54 2.25 -3.63
CA ILE A 218 -19.19 1.59 -4.91
C ILE A 218 -19.13 0.08 -4.71
N LYS A 219 -19.95 -0.68 -5.46
CA LYS A 219 -19.84 -2.15 -5.51
C LYS A 219 -18.67 -2.54 -6.40
N SER A 220 -17.77 -3.40 -5.92
CA SER A 220 -16.70 -3.95 -6.76
C SER A 220 -17.29 -4.67 -7.98
N ALA A 221 -16.86 -4.29 -9.18
CA ALA A 221 -17.07 -5.12 -10.36
C ALA A 221 -16.29 -6.42 -10.15
N LYS A 222 -17.00 -7.54 -9.93
CA LYS A 222 -16.39 -8.87 -9.93
C LYS A 222 -15.61 -9.02 -11.23
N ARG A 223 -14.30 -9.29 -11.14
CA ARG A 223 -13.53 -9.83 -12.26
C ARG A 223 -14.24 -11.09 -12.73
N ALA A 224 -14.80 -11.05 -13.94
CA ALA A 224 -15.28 -12.24 -14.61
C ALA A 224 -14.08 -13.13 -14.94
N GLY A 225 -13.92 -14.25 -14.23
CA GLY A 225 -13.39 -15.47 -14.86
C GLY A 225 -14.43 -15.94 -15.89
N THR A 226 -14.11 -16.58 -17.00
CA THR A 226 -13.06 -17.56 -17.27
C THR A 226 -12.83 -17.66 -18.79
N ARG A 227 -11.69 -18.20 -19.24
CA ARG A 227 -11.62 -18.90 -20.53
C ARG A 227 -10.64 -20.07 -20.41
N ALA A 228 -11.15 -21.16 -19.86
CA ALA A 228 -10.60 -22.50 -20.02
C ALA A 228 -11.78 -23.48 -19.91
N GLU A 229 -12.51 -23.62 -21.00
CA GLU A 229 -13.44 -24.73 -21.26
C GLU A 229 -13.69 -24.75 -22.78
N MET A 230 -12.73 -25.33 -23.47
CA MET A 230 -12.85 -25.80 -24.85
C MET A 230 -12.08 -27.10 -24.85
N ASP A 231 -12.80 -28.19 -24.58
CA ASP A 231 -12.56 -29.51 -25.17
C ASP A 231 -13.63 -30.49 -24.68
N SER A 232 -14.50 -30.87 -25.63
CA SER A 232 -14.88 -32.24 -25.97
C SER A 232 -16.38 -32.37 -26.24
N ALA A 233 -16.76 -32.14 -27.49
CA ALA A 233 -17.95 -32.70 -28.08
C ALA A 233 -17.57 -34.05 -28.74
N GLY A 234 -18.28 -35.13 -28.40
CA GLY A 234 -18.17 -36.38 -29.15
C GLY A 234 -18.82 -37.61 -28.50
N ARG A 235 -20.07 -37.89 -28.89
CA ARG A 235 -20.73 -39.20 -29.14
C ARG A 235 -20.82 -40.23 -27.99
N ASP A 236 -22.03 -40.54 -27.50
CA ASP A 236 -23.01 -41.54 -28.02
C ASP A 236 -22.64 -42.99 -27.66
N ASP A 237 -23.36 -43.61 -26.71
CA ASP A 237 -24.38 -44.66 -26.97
C ASP A 237 -24.71 -45.44 -25.65
N SER A 238 -25.85 -46.13 -25.71
CA SER A 238 -26.77 -46.67 -24.71
C SER A 238 -26.31 -47.86 -23.82
N ARG A 239 -27.16 -48.20 -22.82
CA ARG A 239 -27.34 -49.49 -22.07
C ARG A 239 -26.41 -49.71 -20.85
N ASP A 240 -26.76 -50.37 -19.73
CA ASP A 240 -27.96 -50.97 -19.13
C ASP A 240 -27.58 -51.44 -17.69
N ASP A 241 -28.58 -51.60 -16.83
CA ASP A 241 -28.71 -52.54 -15.70
C ASP A 241 -27.86 -52.57 -14.39
N THR A 242 -28.62 -52.34 -13.31
CA THR A 242 -28.68 -53.07 -12.00
C THR A 242 -27.70 -52.87 -10.82
N LYS A 243 -28.37 -52.60 -9.67
CA LYS A 243 -28.17 -53.09 -8.27
C LYS A 243 -26.90 -52.76 -7.48
N GLY A 244 -27.12 -52.18 -6.29
CA GLY A 244 -26.46 -52.66 -5.06
C GLY A 244 -25.98 -51.63 -4.03
N SER A 245 -26.88 -51.27 -3.11
CA SER A 245 -26.67 -50.99 -1.67
C SER A 245 -25.77 -49.83 -1.17
N PRO A 246 -26.05 -49.29 0.04
CA PRO A 246 -25.65 -47.95 0.44
C PRO A 246 -24.49 -47.91 1.45
N LYS A 247 -23.56 -46.95 1.30
CA LYS A 247 -22.65 -46.54 2.38
C LYS A 247 -22.37 -45.05 2.39
N GLU A 248 -22.60 -44.49 3.58
CA GLU A 248 -21.81 -43.49 4.31
C GLU A 248 -21.76 -42.04 3.83
N SER A 249 -22.43 -41.22 4.66
CA SER A 249 -22.05 -39.90 5.16
C SER A 249 -20.76 -39.26 4.61
N THR A 250 -20.93 -38.09 4.00
CA THR A 250 -19.89 -37.06 4.01
C THR A 250 -20.47 -35.77 4.57
N THR A 251 -19.98 -35.40 5.75
CA THR A 251 -20.17 -34.09 6.36
C THR A 251 -19.34 -33.06 5.59
N ALA A 252 -19.95 -31.90 5.38
CA ALA A 252 -19.33 -30.75 4.74
C ALA A 252 -18.11 -30.25 5.52
N ALA A 253 -16.92 -30.31 4.89
CA ALA A 253 -15.74 -29.61 5.36
C ALA A 253 -15.77 -28.17 4.83
N GLY A 254 -16.13 -27.24 5.72
CA GLY A 254 -15.92 -25.81 5.51
C GLY A 254 -14.42 -25.48 5.40
N SER A 255 -14.10 -24.56 4.50
CA SER A 255 -12.75 -24.01 4.31
C SER A 255 -12.21 -23.43 5.61
N ALA A 256 -11.27 -24.13 6.25
CA ALA A 256 -10.48 -23.60 7.35
C ALA A 256 -9.31 -22.78 6.78
N ALA A 257 -9.26 -21.49 7.09
CA ALA A 257 -8.12 -20.65 6.75
C ALA A 257 -6.84 -21.15 7.43
N ALA A 258 -5.74 -21.22 6.68
CA ALA A 258 -4.45 -21.71 7.17
C ALA A 258 -3.93 -20.89 8.38
N PRO A 259 -3.20 -21.51 9.32
CA PRO A 259 -2.66 -20.82 10.48
C PRO A 259 -1.68 -19.69 10.08
N PRO A 260 -1.55 -18.62 10.90
CA PRO A 260 -0.78 -17.42 10.55
C PRO A 260 0.66 -17.68 10.09
N ALA A 261 1.34 -18.65 10.71
CA ALA A 261 2.71 -19.03 10.35
C ALA A 261 2.82 -19.61 8.93
N ALA A 262 1.88 -20.48 8.54
CA ALA A 262 1.84 -21.05 7.20
C ALA A 262 1.52 -19.99 6.13
N ARG A 263 0.75 -18.95 6.49
CA ARG A 263 0.44 -17.84 5.58
C ARG A 263 1.62 -16.90 5.37
N LEU A 264 2.43 -16.67 6.41
CA LEU A 264 3.70 -15.93 6.30
C LEU A 264 4.72 -16.67 5.43
N GLU A 265 4.73 -18.00 5.52
CA GLU A 265 5.59 -18.87 4.70
C GLU A 265 5.21 -18.82 3.21
N ASN A 266 3.91 -18.71 2.88
CA ASN A 266 3.47 -18.50 1.50
C ASN A 266 3.99 -17.18 0.92
N PHE A 267 3.87 -16.07 1.67
CA PHE A 267 4.46 -14.79 1.26
C PHE A 267 5.97 -14.91 1.03
N TYR A 268 6.66 -15.68 1.88
CA TYR A 268 8.09 -15.92 1.70
C TYR A 268 8.39 -16.61 0.36
N MET A 269 7.63 -17.65 -0.02
CA MET A 269 7.85 -18.36 -1.27
C MET A 269 7.55 -17.49 -2.50
N ASP A 270 6.48 -16.70 -2.46
CA ASP A 270 6.11 -15.79 -3.55
C ASP A 270 7.17 -14.70 -3.77
N ASN A 271 7.70 -14.13 -2.69
CA ASN A 271 8.79 -13.15 -2.76
C ASN A 271 10.06 -13.76 -3.38
N VAL A 272 10.39 -15.02 -3.03
CA VAL A 272 11.57 -15.71 -3.58
C VAL A 272 11.41 -15.95 -5.08
N GLN A 273 10.20 -16.25 -5.55
CA GLN A 273 9.93 -16.40 -6.98
C GLN A 273 10.10 -15.06 -7.73
N LEU A 274 9.51 -13.98 -7.22
CA LEU A 274 9.69 -12.62 -7.78
C LEU A 274 11.16 -12.19 -7.84
N GLU A 275 11.96 -12.55 -6.84
CA GLU A 275 13.40 -12.29 -6.84
C GLU A 275 14.16 -13.11 -7.90
N LYS A 276 13.77 -14.38 -8.12
CA LYS A 276 14.34 -15.23 -9.17
C LYS A 276 14.00 -14.69 -10.55
N ASP A 277 12.75 -14.29 -10.77
CA ASP A 277 12.27 -13.75 -12.05
C ASP A 277 12.97 -12.44 -12.39
N ALA A 278 13.12 -11.54 -11.40
CA ALA A 278 13.89 -10.31 -11.57
C ALA A 278 15.36 -10.58 -11.93
N LYS A 279 16.01 -11.57 -11.30
CA LYS A 279 17.38 -11.97 -11.63
C LYS A 279 17.47 -12.59 -13.03
N ALA A 280 16.49 -13.37 -13.44
CA ALA A 280 16.44 -13.96 -14.78
C ALA A 280 16.31 -12.88 -15.86
N MET A 281 15.45 -11.88 -15.65
CA MET A 281 15.30 -10.73 -16.55
C MET A 281 16.56 -9.86 -16.65
N THR A 282 17.40 -9.80 -15.61
CA THR A 282 18.70 -9.10 -15.69
C THR A 282 19.77 -9.88 -16.45
N LYS A 283 19.63 -11.22 -16.56
CA LYS A 283 20.57 -12.09 -17.29
C LYS A 283 20.29 -12.16 -18.80
N THR A 284 19.07 -11.83 -19.23
CA THR A 284 18.64 -11.90 -20.64
C THR A 284 18.79 -10.58 -21.41
N LYS A 285 19.41 -9.54 -20.83
CA LYS A 285 19.72 -8.31 -21.57
C LYS A 285 20.98 -8.50 -22.41
N ASP A 286 20.78 -8.60 -23.72
CA ASP A 286 21.84 -8.59 -24.75
C ASP A 286 22.82 -7.42 -24.54
N PRO A 287 24.14 -7.65 -24.63
CA PRO A 287 25.16 -6.61 -24.42
C PRO A 287 25.25 -5.55 -25.54
N ALA A 288 24.35 -5.56 -26.54
CA ALA A 288 24.44 -4.75 -27.75
C ALA A 288 23.39 -3.62 -27.87
N ALA A 289 22.62 -3.30 -26.83
CA ALA A 289 21.73 -2.14 -26.85
C ALA A 289 22.51 -0.85 -26.47
N PRO A 290 22.32 0.29 -27.19
CA PRO A 290 23.03 1.52 -26.90
C PRO A 290 22.71 1.98 -25.47
N ARG A 291 23.78 2.17 -24.68
CA ARG A 291 23.69 2.76 -23.35
C ARG A 291 23.16 4.19 -23.48
N THR A 292 21.92 4.42 -23.07
CA THR A 292 21.51 5.76 -22.64
C THR A 292 22.25 6.04 -21.33
N GLU A 293 23.44 6.62 -21.46
CA GLU A 293 24.12 7.25 -20.35
C GLU A 293 23.22 8.37 -19.82
N PHE A 294 22.51 8.10 -18.72
CA PHE A 294 22.08 9.18 -17.84
C PHE A 294 23.34 9.77 -17.23
N ARG A 295 23.92 10.75 -17.96
CA ARG A 295 24.90 11.69 -17.43
C ARG A 295 24.26 12.31 -16.19
N ALA A 296 24.80 11.98 -15.02
CA ALA A 296 24.51 12.69 -13.79
C ALA A 296 24.82 14.18 -14.03
N VAL A 297 23.78 14.99 -14.15
CA VAL A 297 23.93 16.44 -14.21
C VAL A 297 24.17 16.92 -12.78
N GLY A 298 25.41 17.37 -12.55
CA GLY A 298 25.73 18.48 -11.65
C GLY A 298 25.62 18.23 -10.16
N GLU A 299 26.76 17.95 -9.52
CA GLU A 299 27.02 18.46 -8.17
C GLU A 299 27.04 20.01 -8.23
N GLU A 300 25.91 20.66 -7.98
CA GLU A 300 25.94 22.08 -7.58
C GLU A 300 26.26 22.15 -6.08
N LYS A 301 27.50 22.55 -5.79
CA LYS A 301 27.93 23.01 -4.48
C LYS A 301 27.03 24.17 -4.06
N TYR A 302 26.16 23.94 -3.09
CA TYR A 302 25.48 25.02 -2.38
C TYR A 302 26.53 25.78 -1.55
N HIS A 303 26.96 26.93 -2.05
CA HIS A 303 27.66 27.93 -1.26
C HIS A 303 26.67 28.50 -0.23
N VAL A 304 26.91 28.19 1.05
CA VAL A 304 26.22 28.85 2.16
C VAL A 304 26.94 30.16 2.41
N GLU A 305 26.36 31.27 1.95
CA GLU A 305 26.82 32.60 2.32
C GLU A 305 26.27 32.93 3.72
N VAL A 306 27.09 32.69 4.74
CA VAL A 306 26.80 33.13 6.11
C VAL A 306 27.03 34.63 6.18
N ARG A 307 25.98 35.44 6.03
CA ARG A 307 26.02 36.85 6.45
C ARG A 307 26.01 36.91 7.97
N GLY A 308 27.19 36.94 8.56
CA GLY A 308 27.40 37.35 9.94
C GLY A 308 27.20 38.85 10.07
N SER A 309 26.15 39.26 10.77
CA SER A 309 26.03 40.60 11.34
C SER A 309 26.87 40.64 12.61
N MET A 310 28.10 41.17 12.52
CA MET A 310 28.85 41.61 13.71
C MET A 310 28.62 43.10 13.92
N ALA A 311 28.28 43.42 15.16
CA ALA A 311 28.25 44.75 15.73
C ALA A 311 29.66 45.35 15.82
N SER A 312 29.76 46.64 15.49
CA SER A 312 30.64 47.64 16.11
C SER A 312 30.11 49.03 15.76
#